data_AF-A0A960ECQ4-F1
#
_entry.id   AF-A0A960ECQ4-F1
#
_cell.length_a   1.000
_cell.length_b   1.000
_cell.length_c   1.000
_cell.angle_alpha   90.00
_cell.angle_beta   90.00
_cell.angle_gamma   90.00
#
_symmetry.space_group_name_H-M   'P 1'
#
loop_
_entity.id
_entity.type
_entity.pdbx_description
1 polymer ?
#
loop_
_entity_poly.entity_id
_entity_poly.type
_entity_poly.pdbx_seq_one_letter_code
_entity_poly.pdbx_strand_id
1 'polypeptide(L)'
;MALTSSEIASKEFLVGLRGYDKDEVRAFLQAVAEAFDQQGAGAAPAAAAATAAPSGIGDLGGQIESILNTARDEAAKLRADAEADAATTRSDADAYAATTRAEAEQHTNEARQKLTAAQDEALGLVADAQGRVDKMIETSKAEADAAARQSVADLTRQVEELTTARDTARDQLTELRTKLDKALSVADKTPDA
;
A
#
# COMPACT_ATOMS: atom_id res chain seq x y z
N MET A 1 18.41 -7.21 -59.86
CA MET A 1 19.64 -6.74 -59.17
C MET A 1 19.79 -7.59 -57.92
N ALA A 2 20.85 -8.38 -57.80
CA ALA A 2 21.12 -9.18 -56.60
C ALA A 2 21.91 -8.32 -55.60
N LEU A 3 21.49 -8.31 -54.35
CA LEU A 3 22.22 -7.66 -53.26
C LEU A 3 23.48 -8.47 -52.95
N THR A 4 24.61 -7.80 -52.74
CA THR A 4 25.88 -8.44 -52.37
C THR A 4 26.02 -8.55 -50.85
N SER A 5 26.80 -9.51 -50.35
CA SER A 5 26.97 -9.74 -48.90
C SER A 5 27.49 -8.50 -48.16
N SER A 6 28.37 -7.73 -48.80
CA SER A 6 28.87 -6.46 -48.27
C SER A 6 27.80 -5.36 -48.19
N GLU A 7 26.87 -5.31 -49.15
CA GLU A 7 25.75 -4.36 -49.14
C GLU A 7 24.70 -4.69 -48.07
N ILE A 8 24.58 -5.96 -47.67
CA ILE A 8 23.70 -6.40 -46.57
C ILE A 8 24.30 -6.01 -45.23
N ALA A 9 25.61 -6.25 -45.03
CA ALA A 9 26.29 -5.93 -43.78
C ALA A 9 26.39 -4.41 -43.51
N SER A 10 26.48 -3.58 -44.55
CA SER A 10 26.65 -2.13 -44.42
C SER A 10 25.34 -1.33 -44.55
N LYS A 11 24.16 -1.97 -44.49
CA LYS A 11 22.88 -1.29 -44.69
C LYS A 11 22.46 -0.50 -43.45
N GLU A 12 22.30 0.81 -43.59
CA GLU A 12 21.79 1.67 -42.50
C GLU A 12 20.29 1.95 -42.63
N PHE A 13 19.59 1.94 -41.50
CA PHE A 13 18.16 2.20 -41.39
C PHE A 13 17.89 3.41 -40.49
N LEU A 14 16.83 4.16 -40.81
CA LEU A 14 16.34 5.27 -39.99
C LEU A 14 15.75 4.72 -38.68
N VAL A 15 16.17 5.26 -37.54
CA VAL A 15 15.71 4.85 -36.20
C VAL A 15 14.50 5.68 -35.78
N GLY A 16 13.42 5.02 -35.34
CA GLY A 16 12.18 5.66 -34.87
C GLY A 16 11.91 5.42 -33.38
N LEU A 17 10.91 6.13 -32.82
CA LEU A 17 10.60 6.16 -31.38
C LEU A 17 10.17 4.81 -30.77
N ARG A 18 9.82 3.83 -31.61
CA ARG A 18 9.62 2.42 -31.27
C ARG A 18 10.16 1.59 -32.43
N GLY A 19 11.35 1.04 -32.26
CA GLY A 19 12.03 0.26 -33.28
C GLY A 19 12.91 -0.82 -32.67
N TYR A 20 13.42 -1.71 -33.53
CA TYR A 20 14.38 -2.73 -33.15
C TYR A 20 15.71 -2.10 -32.70
N ASP A 21 16.40 -2.76 -31.78
CA ASP A 21 17.69 -2.30 -31.27
C ASP A 21 18.73 -2.28 -32.41
N LYS A 22 19.46 -1.18 -32.54
CA LYS A 22 20.37 -0.94 -33.67
C LYS A 22 21.53 -1.94 -33.67
N ASP A 23 22.00 -2.35 -32.51
CA ASP A 23 23.16 -3.23 -32.39
C ASP A 23 22.75 -4.69 -32.61
N GLU A 24 21.55 -5.08 -32.16
CA GLU A 24 20.97 -6.39 -32.47
C GLU A 24 20.73 -6.57 -33.99
N VAL A 25 20.20 -5.54 -34.65
CA VAL A 25 19.98 -5.56 -36.11
C VAL A 25 21.31 -5.65 -36.87
N ARG A 26 22.37 -4.95 -36.43
CA ARG A 26 23.70 -5.04 -37.06
C ARG A 26 24.30 -6.44 -36.92
N ALA A 27 24.24 -7.02 -35.72
CA ALA A 27 24.73 -8.39 -35.49
C ALA A 27 23.98 -9.41 -36.36
N PHE A 28 22.66 -9.24 -36.49
CA PHE A 28 21.84 -10.08 -37.36
C PHE A 28 22.22 -9.95 -38.84
N LEU A 29 22.40 -8.74 -39.36
CA LEU A 29 22.79 -8.52 -40.76
C LEU A 29 24.18 -9.08 -41.07
N GLN A 30 25.09 -9.07 -40.10
CA GLN A 30 26.41 -9.67 -40.23
C GLN A 30 26.32 -11.21 -40.33
N ALA A 31 25.50 -11.85 -39.51
CA ALA A 31 25.23 -13.28 -39.61
C ALA A 31 24.57 -13.67 -40.94
N VAL A 32 23.66 -12.84 -41.46
CA VAL A 32 23.01 -13.07 -42.77
C VAL A 32 24.02 -12.93 -43.91
N ALA A 33 24.93 -11.95 -43.85
CA ALA A 33 25.98 -11.78 -44.84
C ALA A 33 26.94 -12.97 -44.88
N GLU A 34 27.34 -13.49 -43.71
CA GLU A 34 28.18 -14.70 -43.60
C GLU A 34 27.50 -15.94 -44.17
N ALA A 35 26.20 -16.12 -43.91
CA ALA A 35 25.44 -17.22 -44.49
C ALA A 35 25.32 -17.11 -46.02
N PHE A 36 25.19 -15.89 -46.54
CA PHE A 36 25.12 -15.63 -47.98
C PHE A 36 26.44 -15.93 -48.69
N ASP A 37 27.58 -15.59 -48.07
CA ASP A 37 28.91 -15.95 -48.58
C ASP A 37 29.15 -17.46 -48.56
N GLN A 38 28.68 -18.16 -47.53
CA GLN A 38 28.77 -19.63 -47.46
C GLN A 38 27.94 -20.31 -48.57
N GLN A 39 26.82 -19.71 -48.95
CA GLN A 39 25.96 -20.22 -50.03
C GLN A 39 26.52 -19.92 -51.43
N GLY A 40 27.25 -18.81 -51.60
CA GLY A 40 27.95 -18.46 -52.84
C GLY A 40 29.27 -19.23 -53.03
N ALA A 41 29.99 -19.54 -51.95
CA ALA A 41 31.25 -20.27 -51.97
C ALA A 41 31.10 -21.80 -52.10
N GLY A 42 29.89 -22.34 -51.97
CA GLY A 42 29.60 -23.78 -52.05
C GLY A 42 29.63 -24.38 -53.46
N ALA A 43 29.81 -23.58 -54.52
CA ALA A 43 29.82 -24.02 -55.91
C ALA A 43 31.24 -24.11 -56.50
N ALA A 44 32.09 -24.99 -55.93
CA ALA A 44 33.30 -25.65 -56.47
C ALA A 44 34.51 -25.57 -55.49
N PRO A 45 35.26 -26.68 -55.20
CA PRO A 45 35.36 -27.93 -55.94
C PRO A 45 35.11 -29.20 -55.08
N ALA A 46 33.94 -29.83 -55.22
CA ALA A 46 33.68 -31.19 -54.72
C ALA A 46 33.84 -32.28 -55.81
N ALA A 47 34.51 -31.95 -56.92
CA ALA A 47 34.66 -32.84 -58.08
C ALA A 47 35.97 -33.66 -58.10
N ALA A 48 36.84 -33.54 -57.08
CA ALA A 48 38.16 -34.19 -57.07
C ALA A 48 38.31 -35.36 -56.07
N ALA A 49 37.25 -35.74 -55.34
CA ALA A 49 37.32 -36.80 -54.32
C ALA A 49 36.52 -38.08 -54.66
N ALA A 50 36.00 -38.21 -55.88
CA ALA A 50 35.05 -39.28 -56.25
C ALA A 50 35.68 -40.49 -57.00
N THR A 51 37.01 -40.68 -56.98
CA THR A 51 37.67 -41.81 -57.68
C THR A 51 38.45 -42.75 -56.77
N ALA A 52 37.91 -43.05 -55.58
CA ALA A 52 38.29 -44.22 -54.80
C ALA A 52 37.07 -45.14 -54.68
N ALA A 53 37.06 -46.24 -55.44
CA ALA A 53 36.02 -47.26 -55.37
C ALA A 53 36.00 -47.89 -53.96
N PRO A 54 34.83 -48.02 -53.30
CA PRO A 54 34.73 -48.70 -52.02
C PRO A 54 34.88 -50.20 -52.25
N SER A 55 35.86 -50.78 -51.57
CA SER A 55 35.98 -52.22 -51.38
C SER A 55 34.71 -52.73 -50.69
N GLY A 56 34.02 -53.70 -51.31
CA GLY A 56 33.11 -54.68 -50.68
C GLY A 56 31.89 -54.19 -49.88
N ILE A 57 30.71 -54.71 -50.24
CA ILE A 57 29.46 -54.66 -49.43
C ILE A 57 29.68 -55.08 -47.96
N GLY A 58 30.70 -55.89 -47.66
CA GLY A 58 31.09 -56.29 -46.30
C GLY A 58 31.70 -55.17 -45.45
N ASP A 59 32.53 -54.28 -46.00
CA ASP A 59 33.11 -53.14 -45.25
C ASP A 59 32.05 -52.10 -44.93
N LEU A 60 31.09 -51.90 -45.84
CA LEU A 60 29.92 -51.03 -45.61
C LEU A 60 29.08 -51.54 -44.43
N GLY A 61 28.90 -52.87 -44.31
CA GLY A 61 28.18 -53.50 -43.20
C GLY A 61 28.83 -53.21 -41.83
N GLY A 62 30.15 -53.39 -41.73
CA GLY A 62 30.90 -53.08 -40.51
C GLY A 62 30.91 -51.58 -40.16
N GLN A 63 30.97 -50.72 -41.18
CA GLN A 63 30.90 -49.27 -40.99
C GLN A 63 29.52 -48.83 -40.51
N ILE A 64 28.44 -49.41 -41.04
CA ILE A 64 27.06 -49.17 -40.57
C ILE A 64 26.89 -49.66 -39.14
N GLU A 65 27.40 -50.84 -38.79
CA GLU A 65 27.31 -51.38 -37.42
C GLU A 65 28.03 -50.48 -36.39
N SER A 66 29.22 -49.97 -36.74
CA SER A 66 29.95 -49.00 -35.93
C SER A 66 29.18 -47.68 -35.73
N ILE A 67 28.57 -47.15 -36.79
CA ILE A 67 27.73 -45.95 -36.72
C ILE A 67 26.51 -46.18 -35.83
N LEU A 68 25.85 -47.33 -35.96
CA LEU A 68 24.67 -47.66 -35.14
C LEU A 68 25.02 -47.82 -33.66
N ASN A 69 26.16 -48.45 -33.34
CA ASN A 69 26.64 -48.55 -31.96
C ASN A 69 26.97 -47.17 -31.38
N THR A 70 27.71 -46.35 -32.13
CA THR A 70 28.02 -44.97 -31.73
C THR A 70 26.75 -44.14 -31.52
N ALA A 71 25.78 -44.23 -32.45
CA ALA A 71 24.50 -43.53 -32.32
C ALA A 71 23.68 -44.01 -31.11
N ARG A 72 23.76 -45.30 -30.77
CA ARG A 72 23.10 -45.86 -29.59
C ARG A 72 23.73 -45.35 -28.30
N ASP A 73 25.06 -45.29 -28.23
CA ASP A 73 25.79 -44.79 -27.07
C ASP A 73 25.54 -43.30 -26.87
N GLU A 74 25.59 -42.50 -27.94
CA GLU A 74 25.25 -41.07 -27.89
C GLU A 74 23.78 -40.85 -27.50
N ALA A 75 22.84 -41.67 -27.99
CA ALA A 75 21.44 -41.58 -27.58
C ALA A 75 21.23 -41.95 -26.10
N ALA A 76 21.98 -42.93 -25.59
CA ALA A 76 21.94 -43.29 -24.17
C ALA A 76 22.49 -42.17 -23.29
N LYS A 77 23.60 -41.55 -23.72
CA LYS A 77 24.19 -40.39 -23.05
C LYS A 77 23.25 -39.19 -23.06
N LEU A 78 22.66 -38.85 -24.21
CA LEU A 78 21.70 -37.75 -24.33
C LEU A 78 20.49 -37.94 -23.42
N ARG A 79 19.99 -39.18 -23.26
CA ARG A 79 18.91 -39.47 -22.31
C ARG A 79 19.34 -39.26 -20.86
N ALA A 80 20.53 -39.75 -20.50
CA ALA A 80 21.05 -39.57 -19.14
C ALA A 80 21.25 -38.09 -18.80
N ASP A 81 21.80 -37.31 -19.73
CA ASP A 81 21.99 -35.86 -19.57
C ASP A 81 20.63 -35.15 -19.44
N ALA A 82 19.66 -35.46 -20.32
CA ALA A 82 18.32 -34.88 -20.25
C ALA A 82 17.56 -35.23 -18.96
N GLU A 83 17.74 -36.45 -18.45
CA GLU A 83 17.16 -36.87 -17.17
C GLU A 83 17.80 -36.12 -15.99
N ALA A 84 19.11 -35.90 -16.01
CA ALA A 84 19.82 -35.11 -15.01
C ALA A 84 19.40 -33.63 -15.03
N ASP A 85 19.26 -33.03 -16.21
CA ASP A 85 18.79 -31.65 -16.38
C ASP A 85 17.34 -31.49 -15.90
N ALA A 86 16.47 -32.46 -16.22
CA ALA A 86 15.09 -32.46 -15.75
C ALA A 86 15.01 -32.61 -14.22
N ALA A 87 15.86 -33.45 -13.62
CA ALA A 87 15.93 -33.60 -12.17
C ALA A 87 16.38 -32.31 -11.48
N THR A 88 17.41 -31.65 -12.03
CA THR A 88 17.91 -30.36 -11.54
C THR A 88 16.84 -29.29 -11.64
N THR A 89 16.19 -29.16 -12.78
CA THR A 89 15.11 -28.18 -13.00
C THR A 89 13.94 -28.37 -12.01
N ARG A 90 13.55 -29.62 -11.73
CA ARG A 90 12.51 -29.92 -10.72
C ARG A 90 12.95 -29.53 -9.32
N SER A 91 14.19 -29.87 -8.95
CA SER A 91 14.75 -29.51 -7.65
C SER A 91 14.79 -27.98 -7.45
N ASP A 92 15.22 -27.23 -8.47
CA ASP A 92 15.28 -25.77 -8.41
C ASP A 92 13.88 -25.15 -8.33
N ALA A 93 12.91 -25.68 -9.09
CA ALA A 93 11.53 -25.24 -9.04
C ALA A 93 10.90 -25.50 -7.67
N ASP A 94 11.15 -26.66 -7.06
CA ASP A 94 10.68 -27.02 -5.73
C ASP A 94 11.30 -26.12 -4.65
N ALA A 95 12.61 -25.84 -4.75
CA ALA A 95 13.31 -24.92 -3.85
C ALA A 95 12.78 -23.50 -3.96
N TYR A 96 12.57 -22.99 -5.18
CA TYR A 96 11.97 -21.68 -5.41
C TYR A 96 10.55 -21.60 -4.85
N ALA A 97 9.71 -22.60 -5.13
CA ALA A 97 8.35 -22.66 -4.61
C ALA A 97 8.31 -22.71 -3.07
N ALA A 98 9.24 -23.44 -2.43
CA ALA A 98 9.37 -23.48 -0.98
C ALA A 98 9.75 -22.10 -0.40
N THR A 99 10.73 -21.42 -1.01
CA THR A 99 11.13 -20.06 -0.61
C THR A 99 9.98 -19.07 -0.74
N THR A 100 9.28 -19.06 -1.89
CA THR A 100 8.13 -18.16 -2.10
C THR A 100 7.00 -18.41 -1.10
N ARG A 101 6.73 -19.68 -0.73
CA ARG A 101 5.73 -20.01 0.31
C ARG A 101 6.18 -19.49 1.68
N ALA A 102 7.45 -19.67 2.03
CA ALA A 102 7.99 -19.19 3.31
C ALA A 102 7.92 -17.65 3.41
N GLU A 103 8.28 -16.93 2.34
CA GLU A 103 8.17 -15.47 2.26
C GLU A 103 6.70 -15.01 2.37
N ALA A 104 5.79 -15.68 1.67
CA ALA A 104 4.36 -15.38 1.76
C ALA A 104 3.84 -15.59 3.18
N GLU A 105 4.18 -16.72 3.83
CA GLU A 105 3.81 -16.99 5.22
C GLU A 105 4.37 -15.93 6.17
N GLN A 106 5.64 -15.54 6.02
CA GLN A 106 6.24 -14.45 6.79
C GLN A 106 5.45 -13.15 6.62
N HIS A 107 5.15 -12.73 5.39
CA HIS A 107 4.36 -11.53 5.15
C HIS A 107 2.95 -11.61 5.74
N THR A 108 2.29 -12.77 5.68
CA THR A 108 0.98 -12.92 6.34
C THR A 108 1.08 -12.82 7.86
N ASN A 109 2.15 -13.33 8.47
CA ASN A 109 2.39 -13.23 9.90
C ASN A 109 2.67 -11.79 10.32
N GLU A 110 3.52 -11.07 9.58
CA GLU A 110 3.79 -9.65 9.80
C GLU A 110 2.52 -8.80 9.66
N ALA A 111 1.69 -9.07 8.64
CA ALA A 111 0.42 -8.37 8.45
C ALA A 111 -0.55 -8.63 9.60
N ARG A 112 -0.65 -9.87 10.09
CA ARG A 112 -1.47 -10.22 11.26
C ARG A 112 -0.99 -9.54 12.54
N GLN A 113 0.32 -9.49 12.76
CA GLN A 113 0.90 -8.80 13.91
C GLN A 113 0.58 -7.30 13.87
N LYS A 114 0.77 -6.65 12.70
CA LYS A 114 0.42 -5.23 12.52
C LYS A 114 -1.06 -4.96 12.74
N LEU A 115 -1.93 -5.85 12.24
CA LEU A 115 -3.37 -5.72 12.44
C LEU A 115 -3.75 -5.82 13.93
N THR A 116 -3.17 -6.78 14.64
CA THR A 116 -3.41 -6.97 16.08
C THR A 116 -2.96 -5.74 16.87
N ALA A 117 -1.74 -5.25 16.61
CA ALA A 117 -1.22 -4.05 17.26
C ALA A 117 -2.08 -2.80 16.99
N ALA A 118 -2.57 -2.63 15.75
CA ALA A 118 -3.46 -1.53 15.41
C ALA A 118 -4.84 -1.64 16.08
N GLN A 119 -5.35 -2.86 16.27
CA GLN A 119 -6.59 -3.10 17.01
C GLN A 119 -6.43 -2.76 18.49
N ASP A 120 -5.33 -3.18 19.11
CA ASP A 120 -5.04 -2.86 20.51
C ASP A 120 -4.88 -1.36 20.73
N GLU A 121 -4.18 -0.66 19.83
CA GLU A 121 -4.04 0.80 19.87
C GLU A 121 -5.39 1.51 19.71
N ALA A 122 -6.23 1.06 18.77
CA ALA A 122 -7.56 1.62 18.58
C ALA A 122 -8.45 1.45 19.82
N LEU A 123 -8.41 0.28 20.46
CA LEU A 123 -9.13 0.03 21.72
C LEU A 123 -8.61 0.91 22.86
N GLY A 124 -7.29 1.10 22.95
CA GLY A 124 -6.67 2.03 23.91
C GLY A 124 -7.14 3.46 23.73
N LEU A 125 -7.14 3.97 22.48
CA LEU A 125 -7.62 5.33 22.16
C LEU A 125 -9.10 5.52 22.52
N VAL A 126 -9.95 4.52 22.29
CA VAL A 126 -11.37 4.59 22.66
C VAL A 126 -11.52 4.63 24.19
N ALA A 127 -10.78 3.80 24.93
CA ALA A 127 -10.82 3.81 26.39
C ALA A 127 -10.35 5.16 26.97
N ASP A 128 -9.26 5.73 26.43
CA ASP A 128 -8.75 7.04 26.83
C ASP A 128 -9.75 8.16 26.52
N ALA A 129 -10.38 8.13 25.34
CA ALA A 129 -11.40 9.09 24.96
C ALA A 129 -12.62 9.02 25.88
N GLN A 130 -13.07 7.81 26.23
CA GLN A 130 -14.15 7.59 27.19
C GLN A 130 -13.80 8.16 28.56
N GLY A 131 -12.62 7.84 29.10
CA GLY A 131 -12.17 8.38 30.39
C GLY A 131 -12.09 9.91 30.40
N ARG A 132 -11.70 10.54 29.29
CA ARG A 132 -11.72 12.01 29.15
C ARG A 132 -13.12 12.58 29.14
N VAL A 133 -14.06 11.94 28.44
CA VAL A 133 -15.47 12.37 28.40
C VAL A 133 -16.10 12.25 29.77
N ASP A 134 -15.89 11.13 30.47
CA ASP A 134 -16.43 10.93 31.82
C ASP A 134 -15.91 11.98 32.80
N LYS A 135 -14.60 12.25 32.76
CA LYS A 135 -13.99 13.30 33.57
C LYS A 135 -14.55 14.69 33.24
N MET A 136 -14.77 14.98 31.96
CA MET A 136 -15.37 16.25 31.52
C MET A 136 -16.81 16.37 32.02
N ILE A 137 -17.62 15.31 31.91
CA ILE A 137 -18.99 15.28 32.42
C ILE A 137 -19.01 15.50 33.93
N GLU A 138 -18.14 14.82 34.68
CA GLU A 138 -18.05 14.98 36.14
C GLU A 138 -17.68 16.41 36.52
N THR A 139 -16.68 16.98 35.84
CA THR A 139 -16.24 18.37 36.05
C THR A 139 -17.36 19.35 35.74
N SER A 140 -18.02 19.22 34.57
CA SER A 140 -19.12 20.10 34.18
C SER A 140 -20.32 19.99 35.12
N LYS A 141 -20.62 18.80 35.66
CA LYS A 141 -21.67 18.64 36.68
C LYS A 141 -21.30 19.36 37.98
N ALA A 142 -20.07 19.19 38.45
CA ALA A 142 -19.60 19.86 39.66
C ALA A 142 -19.64 21.39 39.52
N GLU A 143 -19.24 21.92 38.37
CA GLU A 143 -19.31 23.35 38.05
C GLU A 143 -20.76 23.84 37.97
N ALA A 144 -21.65 23.08 37.32
CA ALA A 144 -23.07 23.43 37.23
C ALA A 144 -23.74 23.45 38.61
N ASP A 145 -23.45 22.47 39.47
CA ASP A 145 -23.95 22.41 40.84
C ASP A 145 -23.43 23.58 41.69
N ALA A 146 -22.16 23.93 41.53
CA ALA A 146 -21.57 25.08 42.21
C ALA A 146 -22.24 26.40 41.77
N ALA A 147 -22.42 26.59 40.46
CA ALA A 147 -23.09 27.76 39.90
C ALA A 147 -24.56 27.84 40.34
N ALA A 148 -25.28 26.72 40.36
CA ALA A 148 -26.66 26.66 40.84
C ALA A 148 -26.76 27.04 42.32
N ARG A 149 -25.87 26.53 43.17
CA ARG A 149 -25.81 26.89 44.60
C ARG A 149 -25.53 28.37 44.80
N GLN A 150 -24.60 28.94 44.03
CA GLN A 150 -24.30 30.36 44.08
C GLN A 150 -25.53 31.20 43.69
N SER A 151 -26.21 30.84 42.60
CA SER A 151 -27.42 31.54 42.16
C SER A 151 -28.53 31.50 43.21
N VAL A 152 -28.73 30.36 43.89
CA VAL A 152 -29.70 30.24 44.99
C VAL A 152 -29.31 31.13 46.17
N ALA A 153 -28.03 31.19 46.53
CA ALA A 153 -27.55 32.06 47.61
C ALA A 153 -27.78 33.54 47.27
N ASP A 154 -27.46 33.95 46.03
CA ASP A 154 -27.66 35.32 45.56
C ASP A 154 -29.14 35.70 45.55
N LEU A 155 -30.02 34.82 45.06
CA LEU A 155 -31.47 35.04 45.09
C LEU A 155 -32.01 35.13 46.52
N THR A 156 -31.52 34.27 47.42
CA THR A 156 -31.91 34.31 48.84
C THR A 156 -31.57 35.67 49.45
N ARG A 157 -30.35 36.16 49.21
CA ARG A 157 -29.91 37.48 49.67
C ARG A 157 -30.79 38.61 49.09
N GLN A 158 -31.13 38.56 47.80
CA GLN A 158 -32.01 39.56 47.18
C GLN A 158 -33.41 39.57 47.80
N VAL A 159 -33.96 38.39 48.13
CA VAL A 159 -35.25 38.29 48.80
C VAL A 159 -35.21 38.87 50.21
N GLU A 160 -34.12 38.66 50.96
CA GLU A 160 -33.91 39.26 52.28
C GLU A 160 -33.79 40.79 52.20
N GLU A 161 -33.03 41.31 51.23
CA GLU A 161 -32.89 42.74 50.98
C GLU A 161 -34.24 43.38 50.60
N LEU A 162 -35.01 42.77 49.69
CA LEU A 162 -36.34 43.25 49.30
C LEU A 162 -37.35 43.17 50.45
N THR A 163 -37.28 42.13 51.27
CA THR A 163 -38.10 41.98 52.48
C THR A 163 -37.82 43.12 53.45
N THR A 164 -36.56 43.41 53.73
CA THR A 164 -36.15 44.52 54.61
C THR A 164 -36.59 45.87 54.05
N ALA A 165 -36.43 46.08 52.74
CA ALA A 165 -36.85 47.31 52.08
C ALA A 165 -38.38 47.51 52.13
N ARG A 166 -39.16 46.45 51.89
CA ARG A 166 -40.62 46.46 52.01
C ARG A 166 -41.04 46.81 53.45
N ASP A 167 -40.44 46.17 54.44
CA ASP A 167 -40.82 46.37 55.84
C ASP A 167 -40.49 47.80 56.29
N THR A 168 -39.33 48.33 55.89
CA THR A 168 -38.96 49.75 56.08
C THR A 168 -39.97 50.70 55.43
N ALA A 169 -40.37 50.44 54.18
CA ALA A 169 -41.36 51.27 53.48
C ALA A 169 -42.74 51.23 54.16
N ARG A 170 -43.13 50.07 54.71
CA ARG A 170 -44.37 49.91 55.48
C ARG A 170 -44.35 50.70 56.78
N ASP A 171 -43.23 50.71 57.49
CA ASP A 171 -43.05 51.50 58.70
C ASP A 171 -43.13 53.00 58.40
N GLN A 172 -42.47 53.45 57.32
CA GLN A 172 -42.55 54.83 56.85
C GLN A 172 -43.98 55.26 56.50
N LEU A 173 -44.75 54.41 55.81
CA LEU A 173 -46.16 54.68 55.51
C LEU A 173 -47.02 54.79 56.79
N THR A 174 -46.76 53.94 57.77
CA THR A 174 -47.47 53.96 59.07
C THR A 174 -47.15 55.25 59.84
N GLU A 175 -45.88 55.67 59.82
CA GLU A 175 -45.45 56.92 60.42
C GLU A 175 -46.08 58.14 59.72
N LEU A 176 -46.08 58.16 58.38
CA LEU A 176 -46.72 59.22 57.59
C LEU A 176 -48.22 59.32 57.89
N ARG A 177 -48.92 58.18 57.96
CA ARG A 177 -50.33 58.12 58.35
C ARG A 177 -50.55 58.71 59.74
N THR A 178 -49.74 58.31 60.71
CA THR A 178 -49.83 58.82 62.09
C THR A 178 -49.58 60.33 62.16
N LYS A 179 -48.61 60.85 61.38
CA LYS A 179 -48.35 62.29 61.25
C LYS A 179 -49.52 63.03 60.62
N LEU A 180 -50.14 62.46 59.59
CA LEU A 180 -51.32 63.03 58.92
C LEU A 180 -52.52 63.09 59.88
N ASP A 181 -52.83 62.00 60.57
CA ASP A 181 -53.92 61.93 61.54
C ASP A 181 -53.73 62.97 62.68
N LYS A 182 -52.49 63.14 63.14
CA LYS A 182 -52.14 64.19 64.11
C LYS A 182 -52.33 65.60 63.54
N ALA A 183 -51.90 65.85 62.31
CA ALA A 183 -52.05 67.15 61.65
C ALA A 183 -53.53 67.51 61.46
N LEU A 184 -54.36 66.56 61.04
CA LEU A 184 -55.81 66.72 60.93
C LEU A 184 -56.45 67.02 62.29
N SER A 185 -56.08 66.29 63.34
CA SER A 185 -56.59 66.57 64.70
C SER A 185 -56.18 67.97 65.22
N VAL A 186 -55.03 68.50 64.81
CA VAL A 186 -54.62 69.88 65.17
C VAL A 186 -55.45 70.89 64.40
N ALA A 187 -55.68 70.67 63.09
CA ALA A 187 -56.51 71.55 62.26
C ALA A 187 -57.95 71.66 62.79
N ASP A 188 -58.57 70.54 63.19
CA ASP A 188 -59.92 70.52 63.79
C ASP A 188 -60.00 71.26 65.14
N LYS A 189 -58.88 71.40 65.86
CA LYS A 189 -58.79 72.08 67.16
C LYS A 189 -58.48 73.57 67.07
N THR A 190 -58.32 74.11 65.88
CA THR A 190 -58.27 75.56 65.61
C THR A 190 -59.65 76.04 65.15
N PRO A 191 -60.60 76.34 66.06
CA PRO A 191 -61.81 77.05 65.68
C PRO A 191 -61.46 78.50 65.33
N ASP A 192 -62.13 79.03 64.31
CA ASP A 192 -62.10 80.42 63.87
C ASP A 192 -61.94 81.40 65.05
N ALA A 193 -60.89 82.23 64.97
CA ALA A 193 -60.77 83.48 65.71
C ALA A 193 -61.06 84.63 64.75
#